data_AF-A0A287A1V5-F1
#
_entry.id   AF-A0A287A1V5-F1
#
_cell.length_a   1.000
_cell.length_b   1.000
_cell.length_c   1.000
_cell.angle_alpha   90.00
_cell.angle_beta   90.00
_cell.angle_gamma   90.00
#
_symmetry.space_group_name_H-M   'P 1'
#
loop_
_entity.id
_entity.type
_entity.pdbx_description
1 polymer ?
#
loop_
_entity_poly.entity_id
_entity_poly.type
_entity_poly.pdbx_seq_one_letter_code
_entity_poly.pdbx_strand_id
1 'polypeptide(L)'
;MAKREPQGSGFHMTGLSMVLAYSFTPDASVQPHPQLGHAQQQTELGKELTGTMPHQYPALTPEQKKELSDIAHRIVAPGKGILAADESTGSIAKRLQSIGTENTEENRRFYRQLLLTADDRVNPCIGGVILFHETLYQKADDGRPFPQVIKAKGGVVGIKVDKGVVPLAGTNGETTTQGLDGLSERCAQYKKDGADFAKWRCVLKIGEHTPSSLAIMENANVLARYASICQQNGIVPIVEPEILPDGDHDLKRCQYVTEKVLAAVYKALSDHHIYLEGTLLKPNMVTPGHACTQKYSHEEIAMATVTALRRTVPPAVPGITFLSGGQSEEEASINLNAINKCPLLKPWALTFSYGRALQASALKAWGGKKENLKAAQEEYVKRALVRLGQEVGRALGWTGFREGTFFSLWFLSPLRPTALPAKESTPRAVRRGLPPASPSSSLTMPTKRGGAEAAPSTRQAPPPPTLPLQERGPRGLQAALSQHFCLPRDTGAWCCLYTLTPSPSRAYCQ
;
A
#
# COMPACT_ATOMS: atom_id res chain seq x y z
N MET A 1 12.38 58.15 -21.35
CA MET A 1 13.66 58.77 -20.97
C MET A 1 14.17 58.05 -19.73
N ALA A 2 15.36 57.47 -19.61
CA ALA A 2 16.40 57.11 -20.55
C ALA A 2 17.22 55.96 -19.90
N LYS A 3 17.72 55.07 -20.76
CA LYS A 3 18.75 54.05 -20.48
C LYS A 3 20.04 54.67 -19.93
N ARG A 4 20.81 53.90 -19.14
CA ARG A 4 22.29 53.96 -19.13
C ARG A 4 22.88 52.58 -18.85
N GLU A 5 23.48 51.98 -19.87
CA GLU A 5 24.78 51.29 -19.75
C GLU A 5 25.89 52.38 -19.66
N PRO A 6 27.12 52.01 -19.28
CA PRO A 6 28.12 51.79 -20.34
C PRO A 6 29.17 50.68 -20.09
N GLN A 7 29.52 50.04 -21.21
CA GLN A 7 30.87 49.75 -21.71
C GLN A 7 31.74 48.66 -21.05
N GLY A 8 32.02 47.64 -21.86
CA GLY A 8 33.18 46.77 -21.71
C GLY A 8 34.45 47.34 -22.33
N SER A 9 35.56 46.66 -22.04
CA SER A 9 36.76 46.63 -22.89
C SER A 9 37.26 45.19 -22.91
N GLY A 10 37.41 44.66 -24.12
CA GLY A 10 37.97 43.34 -24.36
C GLY A 10 39.48 43.41 -24.54
N PHE A 11 40.13 42.27 -24.34
CA PHE A 11 41.39 41.94 -25.00
C PHE A 11 41.32 40.49 -25.51
N HIS A 12 41.43 40.38 -26.83
CA HIS A 12 41.75 39.15 -27.56
C HIS A 12 43.27 39.06 -27.71
N MET A 13 43.84 37.86 -27.64
CA MET A 13 44.66 37.26 -28.71
C MET A 13 45.22 35.88 -28.30
N THR A 14 44.90 34.88 -29.13
CA THR A 14 45.75 33.77 -29.63
C THR A 14 46.66 33.03 -28.62
N GLY A 15 46.56 31.73 -28.37
CA GLY A 15 46.32 30.61 -29.28
C GLY A 15 47.60 29.76 -29.34
N LEU A 16 47.58 28.52 -28.82
CA LEU A 16 48.33 27.39 -29.38
C LEU A 16 47.93 26.07 -28.70
N SER A 17 47.91 25.04 -29.53
CA SER A 17 47.49 23.66 -29.33
C SER A 17 48.51 22.82 -28.56
N MET A 18 48.08 21.83 -27.77
CA MET A 18 48.51 20.43 -27.97
C MET A 18 47.80 19.43 -27.04
N VAL A 19 47.27 18.40 -27.68
CA VAL A 19 46.77 17.14 -27.12
C VAL A 19 47.97 16.21 -26.89
N LEU A 20 47.99 15.47 -25.77
CA LEU A 20 48.87 14.30 -25.63
C LEU A 20 48.14 13.18 -24.88
N ALA A 21 47.71 12.19 -25.65
CA ALA A 21 47.33 10.86 -25.19
C ALA A 21 48.61 10.01 -25.11
N TYR A 22 48.75 9.23 -24.03
CA TYR A 22 49.80 8.21 -23.94
C TYR A 22 49.18 6.82 -23.98
N SER A 23 49.62 6.06 -24.99
CA SER A 23 49.46 4.62 -25.12
C SER A 23 50.84 3.98 -24.86
N PHE A 24 50.89 2.88 -24.11
CA PHE A 24 52.11 2.09 -23.93
C PHE A 24 51.85 0.62 -24.25
N THR A 25 52.71 0.06 -25.09
CA THR A 25 52.95 -1.39 -25.26
C THR A 25 54.40 -1.70 -24.84
N PRO A 26 54.72 -2.94 -24.42
CA PRO A 26 55.94 -3.25 -23.68
C PRO A 26 57.07 -3.73 -24.61
N ASP A 27 58.32 -3.51 -24.21
CA ASP A 27 59.43 -4.34 -24.67
C ASP A 27 60.44 -4.60 -23.54
N ALA A 28 60.98 -5.81 -23.58
CA ALA A 28 61.78 -6.47 -22.57
C ALA A 28 63.26 -6.12 -22.71
N SER A 29 63.97 -6.01 -21.58
CA SER A 29 65.26 -6.66 -21.35
C SER A 29 65.91 -6.19 -20.04
N VAL A 30 66.67 -7.12 -19.45
CA VAL A 30 67.72 -6.96 -18.44
C VAL A 30 67.33 -7.17 -16.97
N GLN A 31 67.72 -8.36 -16.47
CA GLN A 31 68.13 -8.70 -15.11
C GLN A 31 69.61 -9.19 -15.17
N PRO A 32 70.40 -9.36 -14.06
CA PRO A 32 69.98 -9.59 -12.66
C PRO A 32 70.81 -8.94 -11.50
N HIS A 33 70.11 -8.71 -10.37
CA HIS A 33 70.44 -8.90 -8.91
C HIS A 33 71.75 -8.38 -8.24
N PRO A 34 71.83 -8.20 -6.89
CA PRO A 34 71.03 -8.80 -5.78
C PRO A 34 70.45 -7.81 -4.73
N GLN A 35 69.19 -8.03 -4.30
CA GLN A 35 68.76 -8.57 -2.98
C GLN A 35 69.25 -7.84 -1.72
N LEU A 36 68.31 -7.21 -0.99
CA LEU A 36 68.17 -7.28 0.48
C LEU A 36 66.79 -6.77 0.93
N GLY A 37 65.96 -7.71 1.40
CA GLY A 37 65.06 -7.59 2.57
C GLY A 37 63.92 -6.57 2.61
N HIS A 38 62.75 -6.91 2.06
CA HIS A 38 61.47 -6.40 2.56
C HIS A 38 60.42 -7.52 2.58
N ALA A 39 60.45 -8.35 3.63
CA ALA A 39 59.48 -9.42 3.84
C ALA A 39 58.79 -9.37 5.22
N GLN A 40 58.87 -8.25 5.95
CA GLN A 40 58.27 -8.12 7.29
C GLN A 40 57.25 -6.99 7.43
N GLN A 41 56.88 -6.28 6.36
CA GLN A 41 55.96 -5.14 6.45
C GLN A 41 54.57 -5.38 5.84
N GLN A 42 54.27 -6.62 5.41
CA GLN A 42 52.97 -6.98 4.81
C GLN A 42 52.09 -7.86 5.70
N THR A 43 52.55 -8.21 6.91
CA THR A 43 51.80 -9.08 7.83
C THR A 43 51.08 -8.34 8.97
N GLU A 44 51.29 -7.02 9.12
CA GLU A 44 50.62 -6.22 10.17
C GLU A 44 49.47 -5.34 9.66
N LEU A 45 49.36 -5.09 8.35
CA LEU A 45 48.24 -4.32 7.76
C LEU A 45 46.95 -5.14 7.53
N GLY A 46 46.96 -6.43 7.87
CA GLY A 46 45.86 -7.37 7.63
C GLY A 46 45.06 -7.78 8.87
N LYS A 47 45.26 -7.13 10.04
CA LYS A 47 44.70 -7.62 11.32
C LYS A 47 43.84 -6.65 12.13
N GLU A 48 43.47 -5.49 11.61
CA GLU A 48 42.71 -4.50 12.40
C GLU A 48 41.61 -3.78 11.61
N LEU A 49 40.78 -4.57 10.92
CA LEU A 49 39.43 -4.16 10.53
C LEU A 49 38.42 -5.21 11.04
N THR A 50 38.53 -5.60 12.31
CA THR A 50 37.38 -6.16 13.03
C THR A 50 36.42 -5.00 13.26
N GLY A 51 35.54 -4.83 12.28
CA GLY A 51 34.67 -3.68 12.12
C GLY A 51 33.94 -3.29 13.40
N THR A 52 33.98 -1.99 13.68
CA THR A 52 32.97 -1.34 14.51
C THR A 52 31.60 -1.74 13.97
N MET A 53 30.88 -2.56 14.73
CA MET A 53 29.49 -2.89 14.44
C MET A 53 28.72 -1.56 14.32
N PRO A 54 27.97 -1.31 13.23
CA PRO A 54 27.31 -0.03 12.99
C PRO A 54 26.26 0.31 14.05
N HIS A 55 25.85 -0.68 14.87
CA HIS A 55 25.00 -0.51 16.03
C HIS A 55 25.68 -1.08 17.26
N GLN A 56 25.66 -0.33 18.37
CA GLN A 56 26.20 -0.75 19.67
C GLN A 56 25.51 -2.02 20.19
N TYR A 57 24.22 -2.21 19.85
CA TYR A 57 23.42 -3.41 20.16
C TYR A 57 22.59 -3.79 18.93
N PRO A 58 23.01 -4.77 18.13
CA PRO A 58 22.26 -5.20 16.95
C PRO A 58 20.93 -5.83 17.33
N ALA A 59 19.84 -5.38 16.71
CA ALA A 59 18.52 -5.98 16.91
C ALA A 59 18.41 -7.38 16.28
N LEU A 60 19.13 -7.65 15.17
CA LEU A 60 19.01 -8.89 14.40
C LEU A 60 20.39 -9.44 14.03
N THR A 61 20.52 -10.77 14.03
CA THR A 61 21.69 -11.46 13.49
C THR A 61 21.70 -11.42 11.96
N PRO A 62 22.85 -11.69 11.30
CA PRO A 62 22.91 -11.81 9.84
C PRO A 62 21.93 -12.84 9.27
N GLU A 63 21.71 -13.96 9.95
CA GLU A 63 20.80 -15.03 9.54
C GLU A 63 19.34 -14.57 9.60
N GLN A 64 18.96 -13.88 10.67
CA GLN A 64 17.62 -13.28 10.81
C GLN A 64 17.37 -12.22 9.73
N LYS A 65 18.37 -11.37 9.46
CA LYS A 65 18.29 -10.38 8.36
C LYS A 65 18.09 -11.05 7.01
N LYS A 66 18.87 -12.11 6.72
CA LYS A 66 18.76 -12.86 5.47
C LYS A 66 17.36 -13.48 5.32
N GLU A 67 16.84 -14.13 6.37
CA GLU A 67 15.51 -14.73 6.35
C GLU A 67 14.42 -13.70 6.01
N LEU A 68 14.41 -12.56 6.71
CA LEU A 68 13.43 -11.50 6.51
C LEU A 68 13.54 -10.89 5.10
N SER A 69 14.75 -10.62 4.63
CA SER A 69 15.00 -10.11 3.28
C SER A 69 14.52 -11.09 2.21
N ASP A 70 14.84 -12.39 2.34
CA ASP A 70 14.43 -13.42 1.39
C ASP A 70 12.90 -13.55 1.32
N ILE A 71 12.22 -13.49 2.47
CA ILE A 71 10.75 -13.47 2.54
C ILE A 71 10.20 -12.23 1.81
N ALA A 72 10.70 -11.03 2.14
CA ALA A 72 10.21 -9.79 1.56
C ALA A 72 10.34 -9.79 0.02
N HIS A 73 11.50 -10.20 -0.51
CA HIS A 73 11.73 -10.30 -1.96
C HIS A 73 10.85 -11.35 -2.64
N ARG A 74 10.55 -12.49 -2.00
CA ARG A 74 9.61 -13.49 -2.54
C ARG A 74 8.19 -12.93 -2.69
N ILE A 75 7.75 -12.12 -1.74
CA ILE A 75 6.41 -11.51 -1.76
C ILE A 75 6.26 -10.55 -2.96
N VAL A 76 7.29 -9.76 -3.24
CA VAL A 76 7.27 -8.73 -4.30
C VAL A 76 8.08 -9.09 -5.53
N ALA A 77 8.29 -10.39 -5.78
CA ALA A 77 8.99 -10.86 -6.96
C ALA A 77 8.33 -10.31 -8.25
N PRO A 78 9.08 -10.13 -9.36
CA PRO A 78 8.54 -9.52 -10.57
C PRO A 78 7.22 -10.16 -11.03
N GLY A 79 6.21 -9.32 -11.26
CA GLY A 79 4.86 -9.74 -11.68
C GLY A 79 3.94 -10.19 -10.54
N LYS A 80 4.43 -10.28 -9.31
CA LYS A 80 3.66 -10.69 -8.13
C LYS A 80 3.19 -9.52 -7.29
N GLY A 81 2.03 -9.70 -6.66
CA GLY A 81 1.52 -8.84 -5.59
C GLY A 81 0.84 -9.65 -4.49
N ILE A 82 0.01 -9.00 -3.68
CA ILE A 82 -0.61 -9.58 -2.49
C ILE A 82 -2.13 -9.56 -2.60
N LEU A 83 -2.76 -10.70 -2.32
CA LEU A 83 -4.18 -10.78 -2.01
C LEU A 83 -4.39 -10.42 -0.53
N ALA A 84 -5.11 -9.35 -0.25
CA ALA A 84 -5.50 -8.97 1.11
C ALA A 84 -6.88 -9.56 1.43
N ALA A 85 -6.92 -10.74 2.04
CA ALA A 85 -8.12 -11.49 2.44
C ALA A 85 -8.29 -11.52 3.98
N ASP A 86 -7.84 -10.45 4.64
CA ASP A 86 -7.74 -10.31 6.08
C ASP A 86 -8.87 -9.47 6.70
N GLU A 87 -10.01 -9.42 6.02
CA GLU A 87 -11.20 -8.79 6.58
C GLU A 87 -11.61 -9.50 7.89
N SER A 88 -11.71 -8.71 8.97
CA SER A 88 -12.26 -9.19 10.24
C SER A 88 -13.73 -9.61 10.07
N THR A 89 -14.27 -10.33 11.06
CA THR A 89 -15.67 -10.76 11.07
C THR A 89 -16.65 -9.62 10.84
N GLY A 90 -16.38 -8.43 11.39
CA GLY A 90 -17.20 -7.24 11.17
C GLY A 90 -17.01 -6.60 9.78
N SER A 91 -15.79 -6.62 9.24
CA SER A 91 -15.51 -6.08 7.90
C SER A 91 -16.09 -6.95 6.79
N ILE A 92 -15.98 -8.29 6.90
CA ILE A 92 -16.54 -9.24 5.93
C ILE A 92 -18.06 -9.31 6.02
N ALA A 93 -18.66 -9.01 7.19
CA ALA A 93 -20.12 -8.89 7.32
C ALA A 93 -20.72 -7.94 6.28
N LYS A 94 -20.12 -6.75 6.12
CA LYS A 94 -20.56 -5.74 5.14
C LYS A 94 -20.44 -6.25 3.70
N ARG A 95 -19.44 -7.10 3.43
CA ARG A 95 -19.23 -7.72 2.10
C ARG A 95 -20.32 -8.74 1.80
N LEU A 96 -20.54 -9.69 2.71
CA LEU A 96 -21.53 -10.74 2.56
C LEU A 96 -22.96 -10.17 2.50
N GLN A 97 -23.25 -9.15 3.30
CA GLN A 97 -24.54 -8.45 3.26
C GLN A 97 -24.83 -7.83 1.89
N SER A 98 -23.81 -7.29 1.19
CA SER A 98 -23.99 -6.67 -0.13
C SER A 98 -24.44 -7.65 -1.23
N ILE A 99 -24.30 -8.96 -0.99
CA ILE A 99 -24.77 -10.04 -1.86
C ILE A 99 -25.86 -10.89 -1.20
N GLY A 100 -26.45 -10.41 -0.09
CA GLY A 100 -27.52 -11.11 0.62
C GLY A 100 -27.10 -12.45 1.26
N THR A 101 -25.82 -12.63 1.57
CA THR A 101 -25.29 -13.86 2.20
C THR A 101 -25.12 -13.68 3.71
N GLU A 102 -25.51 -14.68 4.49
CA GLU A 102 -25.35 -14.68 5.94
C GLU A 102 -23.87 -14.76 6.36
N ASN A 103 -23.48 -14.01 7.39
CA ASN A 103 -22.11 -14.00 7.91
C ASN A 103 -21.83 -15.14 8.91
N THR A 104 -21.88 -16.38 8.44
CA THR A 104 -21.50 -17.57 9.21
C THR A 104 -20.02 -17.91 9.03
N GLU A 105 -19.44 -18.66 9.96
CA GLU A 105 -18.07 -19.16 9.83
C GLU A 105 -17.88 -19.97 8.54
N GLU A 106 -18.84 -20.83 8.21
CA GLU A 106 -18.79 -21.65 6.99
C GLU A 106 -18.84 -20.80 5.72
N ASN A 107 -19.68 -19.75 5.65
CA ASN A 107 -19.71 -18.87 4.48
C ASN A 107 -18.40 -18.09 4.34
N ARG A 108 -17.78 -17.67 5.45
CA ARG A 108 -16.44 -17.06 5.43
C ARG A 108 -15.39 -18.06 4.95
N ARG A 109 -15.39 -19.28 5.48
CA ARG A 109 -14.49 -20.37 5.08
C ARG A 109 -14.62 -20.67 3.59
N PHE A 110 -15.85 -20.86 3.08
CA PHE A 110 -16.13 -21.16 1.68
C PHE A 110 -15.67 -20.02 0.77
N TYR A 111 -15.95 -18.76 1.13
CA TYR A 111 -15.50 -17.61 0.36
C TYR A 111 -13.97 -17.51 0.31
N ARG A 112 -13.28 -17.77 1.43
CA ARG A 112 -11.82 -17.80 1.45
C ARG A 112 -11.29 -18.97 0.63
N GLN A 113 -11.88 -20.16 0.75
CA GLN A 113 -11.53 -21.30 -0.08
C GLN A 113 -11.64 -20.96 -1.58
N LEU A 114 -12.74 -20.35 -2.01
CA LEU A 114 -12.97 -19.93 -3.39
C LEU A 114 -11.78 -19.14 -3.95
N LEU A 115 -11.27 -18.17 -3.19
CA LEU A 115 -10.12 -17.35 -3.60
C LEU A 115 -8.81 -18.16 -3.58
N LEU A 116 -8.57 -18.93 -2.52
CA LEU A 116 -7.30 -19.62 -2.28
C LEU A 116 -7.11 -20.86 -3.17
N THR A 117 -8.20 -21.48 -3.62
CA THR A 117 -8.20 -22.68 -4.48
C THR A 117 -8.54 -22.36 -5.94
N ALA A 118 -8.50 -21.09 -6.34
CA ALA A 118 -8.50 -20.73 -7.75
C ALA A 118 -7.36 -21.47 -8.48
N ASP A 119 -7.49 -21.66 -9.79
CA ASP A 119 -6.53 -22.46 -10.56
C ASP A 119 -5.14 -21.81 -10.67
N ASP A 120 -4.19 -22.53 -11.26
CA ASP A 120 -2.76 -22.15 -11.22
C ASP A 120 -2.38 -20.91 -12.02
N ARG A 121 -3.32 -20.34 -12.80
CA ARG A 121 -3.11 -19.06 -13.48
C ARG A 121 -2.75 -17.92 -12.51
N VAL A 122 -3.15 -18.01 -11.23
CA VAL A 122 -2.84 -16.97 -10.21
C VAL A 122 -1.45 -17.14 -9.57
N ASN A 123 -0.82 -18.30 -9.68
CA ASN A 123 0.46 -18.61 -9.02
C ASN A 123 1.60 -17.64 -9.41
N PRO A 124 1.77 -17.22 -10.68
CA PRO A 124 2.76 -16.20 -11.04
C PRO A 124 2.34 -14.78 -10.67
N CYS A 125 1.12 -14.56 -10.19
CA CYS A 125 0.55 -13.24 -9.87
C CYS A 125 0.53 -12.94 -8.36
N ILE A 126 0.45 -13.97 -7.53
CA ILE A 126 0.29 -13.83 -6.08
C ILE A 126 1.56 -14.27 -5.36
N GLY A 127 2.30 -13.32 -4.81
CA GLY A 127 3.48 -13.55 -4.00
C GLY A 127 3.16 -13.73 -2.53
N GLY A 128 2.04 -13.17 -2.05
CA GLY A 128 1.58 -13.40 -0.69
C GLY A 128 0.07 -13.27 -0.53
N VAL A 129 -0.46 -13.85 0.53
CA VAL A 129 -1.86 -13.70 0.93
C VAL A 129 -1.95 -13.30 2.39
N ILE A 130 -2.58 -12.18 2.70
CA ILE A 130 -2.83 -11.75 4.08
C ILE A 130 -4.14 -12.39 4.54
N LEU A 131 -4.10 -13.12 5.64
CA LEU A 131 -5.24 -13.78 6.26
C LEU A 131 -5.66 -13.08 7.55
N PHE A 132 -6.93 -13.26 7.90
CA PHE A 132 -7.42 -12.99 9.25
C PHE A 132 -7.15 -14.21 10.15
N HIS A 133 -7.09 -13.99 11.47
CA HIS A 133 -6.80 -15.03 12.46
C HIS A 133 -7.66 -16.29 12.30
N GLU A 134 -8.97 -16.12 12.13
CA GLU A 134 -9.90 -17.24 11.87
C GLU A 134 -9.46 -18.09 10.67
N THR A 135 -9.13 -17.44 9.54
CA THR A 135 -8.78 -18.11 8.30
C THR A 135 -7.43 -18.81 8.34
N LEU A 136 -6.48 -18.35 9.17
CA LEU A 136 -5.19 -19.03 9.33
C LEU A 136 -5.37 -20.49 9.81
N TYR A 137 -6.41 -20.75 10.61
CA TYR A 137 -6.69 -22.06 11.20
C TYR A 137 -7.84 -22.81 10.52
N GLN A 138 -8.43 -22.25 9.47
CA GLN A 138 -9.45 -22.91 8.66
C GLN A 138 -8.83 -23.89 7.65
N LYS A 139 -9.68 -24.78 7.14
CA LYS A 139 -9.31 -25.83 6.18
C LYS A 139 -10.16 -25.74 4.91
N ALA A 140 -9.56 -26.18 3.81
CA ALA A 140 -10.27 -26.46 2.59
C ALA A 140 -11.08 -27.77 2.69
N ASP A 141 -11.97 -28.01 1.73
CA ASP A 141 -12.84 -29.20 1.67
C ASP A 141 -12.03 -30.51 1.55
N ASP A 142 -10.81 -30.43 0.99
CA ASP A 142 -9.86 -31.55 0.92
C ASP A 142 -9.09 -31.80 2.23
N GLY A 143 -9.43 -31.07 3.30
CA GLY A 143 -8.84 -31.19 4.63
C GLY A 143 -7.51 -30.45 4.81
N ARG A 144 -6.92 -29.88 3.76
CA ARG A 144 -5.67 -29.12 3.88
C ARG A 144 -5.91 -27.79 4.61
N PRO A 145 -5.05 -27.42 5.57
CA PRO A 145 -5.05 -26.06 6.13
C PRO A 145 -4.82 -25.02 5.04
N PHE A 146 -5.50 -23.86 5.12
CA PHE A 146 -5.30 -22.80 4.14
C PHE A 146 -3.84 -22.32 3.98
N PRO A 147 -2.99 -22.27 5.03
CA PRO A 147 -1.57 -22.00 4.85
C PRO A 147 -0.87 -22.99 3.90
N GLN A 148 -1.24 -24.26 3.94
CA GLN A 148 -0.68 -25.29 3.05
C GLN A 148 -1.17 -25.10 1.61
N VAL A 149 -2.44 -24.73 1.42
CA VAL A 149 -3.00 -24.41 0.09
C VAL A 149 -2.24 -23.26 -0.56
N ILE A 150 -1.98 -22.18 0.18
CA ILE A 150 -1.25 -21.01 -0.30
C ILE A 150 0.20 -21.37 -0.66
N LYS A 151 0.90 -22.10 0.23
CA LYS A 151 2.29 -22.52 0.01
C LYS A 151 2.43 -23.46 -1.18
N ALA A 152 1.48 -24.38 -1.38
CA ALA A 152 1.48 -25.28 -2.53
C ALA A 152 1.36 -24.54 -3.88
N LYS A 153 0.76 -23.34 -3.88
CA LYS A 153 0.65 -22.45 -5.05
C LYS A 153 1.81 -21.44 -5.16
N GLY A 154 2.83 -21.57 -4.30
CA GLY A 154 4.03 -20.72 -4.31
C GLY A 154 3.84 -19.33 -3.69
N GLY A 155 2.74 -19.11 -2.95
CA GLY A 155 2.50 -17.88 -2.20
C GLY A 155 3.07 -17.96 -0.78
N VAL A 156 3.43 -16.79 -0.25
CA VAL A 156 3.79 -16.62 1.17
C VAL A 156 2.51 -16.38 1.98
N VAL A 157 2.45 -16.91 3.20
CA VAL A 157 1.29 -16.71 4.09
C VAL A 157 1.54 -15.52 5.00
N GLY A 158 0.57 -14.62 5.08
CA GLY A 158 0.61 -13.44 5.93
C GLY A 158 -0.55 -13.38 6.91
N ILE A 159 -0.37 -12.65 8.01
CA ILE A 159 -1.37 -12.53 9.08
C ILE A 159 -1.62 -11.07 9.47
N LYS A 160 -2.88 -10.65 9.55
CA LYS A 160 -3.24 -9.37 10.17
C LYS A 160 -3.11 -9.48 11.69
N VAL A 161 -2.31 -8.62 12.30
CA VAL A 161 -2.02 -8.71 13.74
C VAL A 161 -2.52 -7.54 14.58
N ASP A 162 -2.87 -6.41 13.95
CA ASP A 162 -3.51 -5.29 14.65
C ASP A 162 -4.91 -5.65 15.15
N LYS A 163 -5.31 -5.03 16.27
CA LYS A 163 -6.62 -5.20 16.92
C LYS A 163 -7.57 -4.01 16.63
N GLY A 164 -7.38 -3.34 15.50
CA GLY A 164 -8.22 -2.23 15.04
C GLY A 164 -7.82 -0.86 15.58
N VAL A 165 -8.52 0.16 15.09
CA VAL A 165 -8.29 1.56 15.43
C VAL A 165 -9.01 1.96 16.72
N VAL A 166 -8.44 2.92 17.44
CA VAL A 166 -9.03 3.55 18.63
C VAL A 166 -8.91 5.07 18.53
N PRO A 167 -9.88 5.83 19.04
CA PRO A 167 -9.87 7.29 18.93
C PRO A 167 -8.75 7.92 19.76
N LEU A 168 -8.14 8.99 19.25
CA LEU A 168 -7.19 9.81 20.01
C LEU A 168 -7.93 10.95 20.71
N ALA A 169 -7.97 10.93 22.04
CA ALA A 169 -8.60 11.98 22.83
C ALA A 169 -7.95 13.34 22.54
N GLY A 170 -8.78 14.39 22.47
CA GLY A 170 -8.32 15.75 22.13
C GLY A 170 -8.06 15.99 20.64
N THR A 171 -8.40 15.05 19.76
CA THR A 171 -8.29 15.21 18.30
C THR A 171 -9.66 15.26 17.62
N ASN A 172 -9.71 15.75 16.38
CA ASN A 172 -10.94 15.81 15.59
C ASN A 172 -11.23 14.49 14.86
N GLY A 173 -11.67 13.48 15.63
CA GLY A 173 -12.03 12.17 15.08
C GLY A 173 -10.85 11.39 14.48
N GLU A 174 -9.63 11.66 14.95
CA GLU A 174 -8.44 10.92 14.53
C GLU A 174 -8.24 9.66 15.38
N THR A 175 -7.42 8.75 14.88
CA THR A 175 -7.22 7.44 15.50
C THR A 175 -5.75 7.05 15.59
N THR A 176 -5.41 6.23 16.59
CA THR A 176 -4.25 5.33 16.56
C THR A 176 -4.74 3.89 16.41
N THR A 177 -3.83 2.92 16.42
CA THR A 177 -4.15 1.49 16.25
C THR A 177 -3.61 0.70 17.42
N GLN A 178 -4.40 -0.24 17.94
CA GLN A 178 -4.04 -1.06 19.10
C GLN A 178 -3.63 -2.49 18.69
N GLY A 179 -2.97 -3.20 19.60
CA GLY A 179 -2.65 -4.62 19.41
C GLY A 179 -1.23 -5.06 19.78
N LEU A 180 -0.41 -4.18 20.38
CA LEU A 180 0.97 -4.49 20.78
C LEU A 180 1.01 -5.47 21.97
N ASP A 181 0.00 -5.46 22.84
CA ASP A 181 -0.08 -6.35 23.99
C ASP A 181 -0.14 -7.82 23.56
N GLY A 182 0.85 -8.59 24.00
CA GLY A 182 1.04 -10.00 23.65
C GLY A 182 1.43 -10.23 22.18
N LEU A 183 1.90 -9.21 21.47
CA LEU A 183 2.18 -9.33 20.03
C LEU A 183 3.37 -10.25 19.75
N SER A 184 4.39 -10.28 20.60
CA SER A 184 5.57 -11.14 20.40
C SER A 184 5.18 -12.62 20.44
N GLU A 185 4.43 -13.01 21.46
CA GLU A 185 3.95 -14.38 21.66
C GLU A 185 3.05 -14.81 20.50
N ARG A 186 2.17 -13.90 20.04
CA ARG A 186 1.33 -14.13 18.86
C ARG A 186 2.16 -14.27 17.59
N CYS A 187 3.16 -13.44 17.37
CA CYS A 187 4.04 -13.54 16.20
C CYS A 187 4.81 -14.86 16.18
N ALA A 188 5.38 -15.29 17.31
CA ALA A 188 6.04 -16.60 17.44
C ALA A 188 5.07 -17.75 17.11
N GLN A 189 3.84 -17.68 17.62
CA GLN A 189 2.81 -18.68 17.33
C GLN A 189 2.42 -18.68 15.85
N TYR A 190 2.17 -17.52 15.25
CA TYR A 190 1.85 -17.43 13.82
C TYR A 190 3.00 -17.88 12.91
N LYS A 191 4.26 -17.63 13.31
CA LYS A 191 5.43 -18.14 12.59
C LYS A 191 5.45 -19.66 12.58
N LYS A 192 5.22 -20.28 13.75
CA LYS A 192 5.09 -21.74 13.90
C LYS A 192 3.94 -22.30 13.06
N ASP A 193 2.83 -21.57 12.99
CA ASP A 193 1.64 -21.96 12.23
C ASP A 193 1.73 -21.63 10.73
N GLY A 194 2.88 -21.10 10.29
CA GLY A 194 3.27 -21.02 8.90
C GLY A 194 3.14 -19.65 8.24
N ALA A 195 2.81 -18.59 8.98
CA ALA A 195 2.87 -17.21 8.48
C ALA A 195 4.32 -16.70 8.48
N ASP A 196 4.72 -15.98 7.44
CA ASP A 196 6.07 -15.43 7.27
C ASP A 196 6.08 -13.89 7.20
N PHE A 197 4.90 -13.27 7.06
CA PHE A 197 4.75 -11.82 7.12
C PHE A 197 3.49 -11.42 7.88
N ALA A 198 3.44 -10.17 8.33
CA ALA A 198 2.32 -9.62 9.06
C ALA A 198 1.84 -8.33 8.41
N LYS A 199 0.64 -7.89 8.81
CA LYS A 199 0.08 -6.60 8.41
C LYS A 199 -0.46 -5.86 9.63
N TRP A 200 -0.20 -4.55 9.68
CA TRP A 200 -0.75 -3.64 10.68
C TRP A 200 -1.22 -2.35 10.02
N ARG A 201 -2.50 -2.03 10.18
CA ARG A 201 -3.14 -0.87 9.53
C ARG A 201 -3.35 0.29 10.48
N CYS A 202 -2.68 1.40 10.21
CA CYS A 202 -2.98 2.72 10.78
C CYS A 202 -3.84 3.54 9.81
N VAL A 203 -4.58 4.51 10.35
CA VAL A 203 -5.52 5.34 9.57
C VAL A 203 -5.36 6.81 9.90
N LEU A 204 -5.21 7.61 8.86
CA LEU A 204 -5.07 9.06 8.91
C LEU A 204 -6.12 9.67 7.97
N LYS A 205 -6.60 10.87 8.29
CA LYS A 205 -7.63 11.56 7.50
C LYS A 205 -7.18 12.97 7.13
N ILE A 206 -7.30 13.32 5.86
CA ILE A 206 -7.10 14.70 5.41
C ILE A 206 -8.36 15.50 5.71
N GLY A 207 -8.19 16.60 6.42
CA GLY A 207 -9.23 17.58 6.72
C GLY A 207 -8.62 18.96 6.93
N GLU A 208 -9.42 19.88 7.45
CA GLU A 208 -8.99 21.25 7.72
C GLU A 208 -7.82 21.29 8.73
N HIS A 209 -7.91 20.48 9.78
CA HIS A 209 -6.91 20.40 10.86
C HIS A 209 -6.28 19.00 11.02
N THR A 210 -6.55 18.09 10.08
CA THR A 210 -6.07 16.71 10.13
C THR A 210 -5.30 16.35 8.84
N PRO A 211 -4.30 15.46 8.90
CA PRO A 211 -3.82 14.79 10.10
C PRO A 211 -3.01 15.72 11.01
N SER A 212 -3.28 15.68 12.31
CA SER A 212 -2.56 16.49 13.30
C SER A 212 -1.14 15.93 13.54
N SER A 213 -0.27 16.75 14.12
CA SER A 213 1.08 16.31 14.53
C SER A 213 1.02 15.13 15.50
N LEU A 214 0.03 15.10 16.41
CA LEU A 214 -0.17 13.99 17.34
C LEU A 214 -0.51 12.71 16.59
N ALA A 215 -1.48 12.74 15.68
CA ALA A 215 -1.89 11.55 14.93
C ALA A 215 -0.76 10.99 14.05
N ILE A 216 0.03 11.86 13.40
CA ILE A 216 1.19 11.44 12.60
C ILE A 216 2.24 10.75 13.48
N MET A 217 2.64 11.40 14.57
CA MET A 217 3.67 10.89 15.48
C MET A 217 3.27 9.56 16.11
N GLU A 218 2.06 9.47 16.64
CA GLU A 218 1.56 8.29 17.34
C GLU A 218 1.43 7.09 16.39
N ASN A 219 0.85 7.28 15.19
CA ASN A 219 0.74 6.19 14.22
C ASN A 219 2.11 5.75 13.67
N ALA A 220 3.06 6.68 13.48
CA ALA A 220 4.42 6.32 13.10
C ALA A 220 5.12 5.50 14.20
N ASN A 221 4.97 5.90 15.46
CA ASN A 221 5.57 5.21 16.60
C ASN A 221 5.00 3.80 16.81
N VAL A 222 3.67 3.63 16.74
CA VAL A 222 3.05 2.31 16.92
C VAL A 222 3.39 1.35 15.78
N LEU A 223 3.49 1.85 14.54
CA LEU A 223 3.97 1.05 13.40
C LEU A 223 5.41 0.58 13.59
N ALA A 224 6.29 1.44 14.12
CA ALA A 224 7.67 1.08 14.40
C ALA A 224 7.79 0.03 15.51
N ARG A 225 7.01 0.16 16.60
CA ARG A 225 6.91 -0.86 17.65
C ARG A 225 6.41 -2.21 17.11
N TYR A 226 5.36 -2.19 16.31
CA TYR A 226 4.83 -3.37 15.62
C TYR A 226 5.89 -4.05 14.74
N ALA A 227 6.59 -3.27 13.91
CA ALA A 227 7.60 -3.78 12.99
C ALA A 227 8.76 -4.43 13.73
N SER A 228 9.22 -3.80 14.82
CA SER A 228 10.32 -4.31 15.65
C SER A 228 9.98 -5.69 16.22
N ILE A 229 8.79 -5.82 16.83
CA ILE A 229 8.31 -7.08 17.41
C ILE A 229 8.17 -8.17 16.34
N CYS A 230 7.69 -7.84 15.14
CA CYS A 230 7.59 -8.82 14.04
C CYS A 230 8.96 -9.35 13.63
N GLN A 231 9.94 -8.45 13.42
CA GLN A 231 11.27 -8.85 12.97
C GLN A 231 11.99 -9.73 13.99
N GLN A 232 11.82 -9.48 15.30
CA GLN A 232 12.35 -10.34 16.37
C GLN A 232 11.81 -11.78 16.31
N ASN A 233 10.66 -11.99 15.68
CA ASN A 233 9.99 -13.28 15.57
C ASN A 233 10.06 -13.88 14.15
N GLY A 234 10.96 -13.38 13.29
CA GLY A 234 11.14 -13.89 11.92
C GLY A 234 9.94 -13.62 10.99
N ILE A 235 9.17 -12.57 11.28
CA ILE A 235 8.00 -12.14 10.51
C ILE A 235 8.29 -10.81 9.83
N VAL A 236 8.12 -10.74 8.50
CA VAL A 236 8.24 -9.49 7.73
C VAL A 236 7.04 -8.56 8.02
N PRO A 237 7.23 -7.34 8.55
CA PRO A 237 6.13 -6.43 8.76
C PRO A 237 5.77 -5.65 7.49
N ILE A 238 4.49 -5.70 7.10
CA ILE A 238 3.89 -4.73 6.17
C ILE A 238 3.40 -3.54 6.97
N VAL A 239 4.06 -2.40 6.76
CA VAL A 239 3.76 -1.12 7.41
C VAL A 239 2.68 -0.40 6.59
N GLU A 240 1.46 -0.26 7.12
CA GLU A 240 0.31 0.32 6.41
C GLU A 240 -0.17 1.63 7.07
N PRO A 241 0.43 2.80 6.73
CA PRO A 241 -0.06 4.12 7.14
C PRO A 241 -1.09 4.64 6.12
N GLU A 242 -2.32 4.14 6.15
CA GLU A 242 -3.34 4.55 5.17
C GLU A 242 -3.83 5.98 5.44
N ILE A 243 -3.63 6.86 4.46
CA ILE A 243 -4.30 8.15 4.41
C ILE A 243 -5.58 8.00 3.59
N LEU A 244 -6.72 8.27 4.23
CA LEU A 244 -8.03 8.11 3.61
C LEU A 244 -8.27 9.13 2.50
N PRO A 245 -8.92 8.73 1.38
CA PRO A 245 -9.30 9.62 0.29
C PRO A 245 -10.57 10.44 0.59
N ASP A 246 -11.18 10.29 1.77
CA ASP A 246 -12.35 11.06 2.18
C ASP A 246 -12.06 12.57 2.20
N GLY A 247 -12.95 13.36 1.58
CA GLY A 247 -12.84 14.82 1.50
C GLY A 247 -12.79 15.35 0.06
N ASP A 248 -12.69 16.67 -0.07
CA ASP A 248 -12.67 17.43 -1.32
C ASP A 248 -11.27 17.96 -1.70
N HIS A 249 -10.25 17.56 -0.93
CA HIS A 249 -8.87 17.98 -1.12
C HIS A 249 -8.32 17.60 -2.50
N ASP A 250 -7.44 18.43 -3.03
CA ASP A 250 -6.82 18.21 -4.33
C ASP A 250 -5.65 17.19 -4.28
N LEU A 251 -5.13 16.83 -5.46
CA LEU A 251 -4.04 15.87 -5.59
C LEU A 251 -2.77 16.33 -4.86
N LYS A 252 -2.48 17.64 -4.90
CA LYS A 252 -1.29 18.23 -4.29
C LYS A 252 -1.34 18.17 -2.77
N ARG A 253 -2.51 18.41 -2.17
CA ARG A 253 -2.73 18.26 -0.73
C ARG A 253 -2.52 16.83 -0.28
N CYS A 254 -3.04 15.86 -1.03
CA CYS A 254 -2.78 14.44 -0.78
C CYS A 254 -1.29 14.11 -0.86
N GLN A 255 -0.59 14.63 -1.88
CA GLN A 255 0.85 14.44 -2.04
C GLN A 255 1.62 15.00 -0.83
N TYR A 256 1.32 16.24 -0.44
CA TYR A 256 1.94 16.90 0.70
C TYR A 256 1.77 16.09 1.99
N VAL A 257 0.54 15.67 2.29
CA VAL A 257 0.27 14.90 3.51
C VAL A 257 0.96 13.54 3.46
N THR A 258 0.94 12.86 2.31
CA THR A 258 1.66 11.59 2.10
C THR A 258 3.15 11.74 2.37
N GLU A 259 3.78 12.81 1.84
CA GLU A 259 5.20 13.08 2.08
C GLU A 259 5.50 13.30 3.58
N LYS A 260 4.66 14.06 4.29
CA LYS A 260 4.86 14.32 5.74
C LYS A 260 4.67 13.06 6.58
N VAL A 261 3.65 12.27 6.28
CA VAL A 261 3.37 11.01 7.00
C VAL A 261 4.49 10.01 6.77
N LEU A 262 4.91 9.78 5.52
CA LEU A 262 5.96 8.80 5.22
C LEU A 262 7.32 9.22 5.78
N ALA A 263 7.65 10.51 5.78
CA ALA A 263 8.86 11.00 6.43
C ALA A 263 8.86 10.68 7.94
N ALA A 264 7.74 10.90 8.63
CA ALA A 264 7.60 10.56 10.05
C ALA A 264 7.67 9.05 10.29
N VAL A 265 7.03 8.25 9.43
CA VAL A 265 7.08 6.78 9.49
C VAL A 265 8.52 6.28 9.38
N TYR A 266 9.27 6.67 8.34
CA TYR A 266 10.64 6.17 8.18
C TYR A 266 11.59 6.69 9.25
N LYS A 267 11.36 7.90 9.80
CA LYS A 267 12.08 8.36 10.99
C LYS A 267 11.82 7.45 12.19
N ALA A 268 10.56 7.12 12.46
CA ALA A 268 10.21 6.22 13.56
C ALA A 268 10.76 4.80 13.34
N LEU A 269 10.71 4.27 12.12
CA LEU A 269 11.33 2.97 11.79
C LEU A 269 12.84 2.99 12.04
N SER A 270 13.52 4.07 11.68
CA SER A 270 14.95 4.25 11.98
C SER A 270 15.21 4.28 13.49
N ASP A 271 14.40 5.03 14.25
CA ASP A 271 14.56 5.18 15.71
C ASP A 271 14.36 3.87 16.47
N HIS A 272 13.52 2.98 15.95
CA HIS A 272 13.26 1.65 16.52
C HIS A 272 14.13 0.54 15.88
N HIS A 273 15.20 0.92 15.18
CA HIS A 273 16.21 0.01 14.63
C HIS A 273 15.65 -1.03 13.64
N ILE A 274 14.62 -0.65 12.87
CA ILE A 274 13.98 -1.55 11.90
C ILE A 274 14.91 -1.80 10.71
N TYR A 275 15.08 -3.08 10.38
CA TYR A 275 15.84 -3.51 9.21
C TYR A 275 14.97 -3.39 7.96
N LEU A 276 15.16 -2.33 7.16
CA LEU A 276 14.24 -1.95 6.08
C LEU A 276 14.14 -2.99 4.96
N GLU A 277 15.23 -3.67 4.64
CA GLU A 277 15.31 -4.76 3.65
C GLU A 277 14.43 -5.96 4.05
N GLY A 278 14.07 -6.07 5.33
CA GLY A 278 13.13 -7.04 5.88
C GLY A 278 11.74 -6.47 6.14
N THR A 279 11.31 -5.42 5.41
CA THR A 279 9.97 -4.79 5.53
C THR A 279 9.29 -4.66 4.18
N LEU A 280 8.00 -4.32 4.18
CA LEU A 280 7.30 -3.78 3.00
C LEU A 280 6.44 -2.58 3.42
N LEU A 281 6.23 -1.63 2.51
CA LEU A 281 5.33 -0.50 2.73
C LEU A 281 4.00 -0.74 1.99
N LYS A 282 2.87 -0.51 2.66
CA LYS A 282 1.54 -0.49 2.07
C LYS A 282 0.91 0.89 2.22
N PRO A 283 1.25 1.86 1.35
CA PRO A 283 0.68 3.19 1.42
C PRO A 283 -0.58 3.27 0.56
N ASN A 284 -1.36 4.34 0.74
CA ASN A 284 -2.30 4.81 -0.27
C ASN A 284 -1.53 5.29 -1.51
N MET A 285 -2.16 5.20 -2.69
CA MET A 285 -1.75 6.01 -3.83
C MET A 285 -2.04 7.49 -3.52
N VAL A 286 -1.32 8.39 -4.17
CA VAL A 286 -1.60 9.83 -4.08
C VAL A 286 -2.69 10.15 -5.08
N THR A 287 -3.91 10.33 -4.59
CA THR A 287 -5.11 10.61 -5.39
C THR A 287 -5.81 11.87 -4.88
N PRO A 288 -6.62 12.55 -5.71
CA PRO A 288 -7.54 13.56 -5.18
C PRO A 288 -8.53 12.93 -4.19
N GLY A 289 -9.11 13.76 -3.33
CA GLY A 289 -10.19 13.33 -2.44
C GLY A 289 -11.43 12.91 -3.24
N HIS A 290 -12.24 12.00 -2.69
CA HIS A 290 -13.43 11.47 -3.36
C HIS A 290 -14.43 12.56 -3.78
N ALA A 291 -14.52 13.66 -3.03
CA ALA A 291 -15.40 14.79 -3.34
C ALA A 291 -14.70 15.91 -4.12
N CYS A 292 -13.45 15.72 -4.57
CA CYS A 292 -12.73 16.72 -5.34
C CYS A 292 -13.40 16.94 -6.71
N THR A 293 -13.67 18.20 -7.01
CA THR A 293 -14.30 18.61 -8.28
C THR A 293 -13.30 18.60 -9.43
N GLN A 294 -12.02 18.91 -9.16
CA GLN A 294 -10.95 18.84 -10.14
C GLN A 294 -10.67 17.37 -10.53
N LYS A 295 -10.57 17.12 -11.83
CA LYS A 295 -10.23 15.80 -12.38
C LYS A 295 -8.75 15.74 -12.71
N TYR A 296 -8.18 14.55 -12.52
CA TYR A 296 -6.78 14.25 -12.73
C TYR A 296 -6.68 12.98 -13.57
N SER A 297 -5.69 12.95 -14.44
CA SER A 297 -5.30 11.77 -15.21
C SER A 297 -4.60 10.72 -14.35
N HIS A 298 -4.55 9.49 -14.84
CA HIS A 298 -3.80 8.40 -14.20
C HIS A 298 -2.29 8.70 -14.18
N GLU A 299 -1.79 9.41 -15.19
CA GLU A 299 -0.40 9.86 -15.30
C GLU A 299 -0.05 10.90 -14.22
N GLU A 300 -0.97 11.81 -13.90
CA GLU A 300 -0.79 12.77 -12.79
C GLU A 300 -0.79 12.07 -11.42
N ILE A 301 -1.72 11.13 -11.20
CA ILE A 301 -1.74 10.27 -10.00
C ILE A 301 -0.42 9.50 -9.87
N ALA A 302 0.06 8.93 -10.97
CA ALA A 302 1.32 8.19 -11.03
C ALA A 302 2.53 9.08 -10.71
N MET A 303 2.60 10.28 -11.30
CA MET A 303 3.67 11.24 -11.07
C MET A 303 3.69 11.70 -9.61
N ALA A 304 2.54 12.07 -9.05
CA ALA A 304 2.42 12.51 -7.65
C ALA A 304 2.81 11.39 -6.68
N THR A 305 2.34 10.16 -6.94
CA THR A 305 2.64 8.98 -6.12
C THR A 305 4.14 8.65 -6.13
N VAL A 306 4.73 8.51 -7.32
CA VAL A 306 6.16 8.17 -7.45
C VAL A 306 7.04 9.28 -6.89
N THR A 307 6.66 10.55 -7.06
CA THR A 307 7.40 11.68 -6.48
C THR A 307 7.37 11.67 -4.96
N ALA A 308 6.21 11.44 -4.33
CA ALA A 308 6.09 11.36 -2.88
C ALA A 308 6.95 10.25 -2.29
N LEU A 309 6.93 9.06 -2.91
CA LEU A 309 7.75 7.92 -2.50
C LEU A 309 9.25 8.21 -2.65
N ARG A 310 9.68 8.75 -3.81
CA ARG A 310 11.08 9.13 -4.06
C ARG A 310 11.64 10.15 -3.07
N ARG A 311 10.79 10.98 -2.48
CA ARG A 311 11.17 11.99 -1.49
C ARG A 311 11.28 11.46 -0.07
N THR A 312 10.77 10.26 0.22
CA THR A 312 10.55 9.81 1.61
C THR A 312 10.99 8.39 1.90
N VAL A 313 10.90 7.49 0.93
CA VAL A 313 11.21 6.07 1.11
C VAL A 313 12.70 5.84 0.85
N PRO A 314 13.45 5.17 1.74
CA PRO A 314 14.83 4.76 1.46
C PRO A 314 14.91 3.61 0.44
N PRO A 315 15.91 3.59 -0.48
CA PRO A 315 16.14 2.52 -1.45
C PRO A 315 16.23 1.09 -0.88
N ALA A 316 16.55 0.93 0.41
CA ALA A 316 16.67 -0.37 1.07
C ALA A 316 15.34 -1.14 1.19
N VAL A 317 14.19 -0.46 1.11
CA VAL A 317 12.87 -1.11 1.20
C VAL A 317 12.63 -1.96 -0.06
N PRO A 318 12.44 -3.29 0.00
CA PRO A 318 12.35 -4.12 -1.21
C PRO A 318 11.16 -3.79 -2.11
N GLY A 319 10.03 -3.41 -1.51
CA GLY A 319 8.81 -3.17 -2.27
C GLY A 319 7.73 -2.36 -1.57
N ILE A 320 6.92 -1.73 -2.40
CA ILE A 320 5.73 -0.95 -2.07
C ILE A 320 4.52 -1.69 -2.62
N THR A 321 3.62 -2.12 -1.74
CA THR A 321 2.46 -2.94 -2.07
C THR A 321 1.19 -2.11 -1.85
N PHE A 322 0.78 -1.30 -2.82
CA PHE A 322 -0.30 -0.32 -2.65
C PHE A 322 -1.62 -0.93 -2.18
N LEU A 323 -2.30 -0.27 -1.25
CA LEU A 323 -3.71 -0.51 -1.01
C LEU A 323 -4.55 0.14 -2.13
N SER A 324 -5.67 -0.48 -2.51
CA SER A 324 -6.58 0.08 -3.52
C SER A 324 -7.50 1.16 -2.94
N GLY A 325 -7.65 1.23 -1.61
CA GLY A 325 -8.57 2.16 -0.97
C GLY A 325 -9.99 1.98 -1.51
N GLY A 326 -10.63 3.08 -1.87
CA GLY A 326 -11.98 3.15 -2.47
C GLY A 326 -12.05 2.92 -3.98
N GLN A 327 -10.92 2.76 -4.67
CA GLN A 327 -10.88 2.65 -6.14
C GLN A 327 -11.67 1.44 -6.64
N SER A 328 -12.21 1.56 -7.85
CA SER A 328 -12.76 0.41 -8.58
C SER A 328 -11.66 -0.59 -8.93
N GLU A 329 -12.03 -1.83 -9.28
CA GLU A 329 -11.07 -2.85 -9.70
C GLU A 329 -10.21 -2.36 -10.87
N GLU A 330 -10.85 -1.72 -11.85
CA GLU A 330 -10.22 -1.23 -13.07
C GLU A 330 -9.31 -0.03 -12.81
N GLU A 331 -9.81 0.96 -12.06
CA GLU A 331 -9.04 2.15 -11.70
C GLU A 331 -7.77 1.80 -10.93
N ALA A 332 -7.84 0.87 -9.97
CA ALA A 332 -6.69 0.42 -9.23
C ALA A 332 -5.59 -0.18 -10.15
N SER A 333 -6.00 -0.98 -11.13
CA SER A 333 -5.08 -1.55 -12.12
C SER A 333 -4.50 -0.51 -13.07
N ILE A 334 -5.31 0.43 -13.58
CA ILE A 334 -4.84 1.49 -14.48
C ILE A 334 -3.86 2.40 -13.76
N ASN A 335 -4.17 2.84 -12.54
CA ASN A 335 -3.28 3.68 -11.74
C ASN A 335 -1.96 2.96 -11.41
N LEU A 336 -2.00 1.69 -11.01
CA LEU A 336 -0.79 0.92 -10.72
C LEU A 336 0.09 0.74 -11.97
N ASN A 337 -0.53 0.53 -13.14
CA ASN A 337 0.17 0.46 -14.41
C ASN A 337 0.81 1.82 -14.76
N ALA A 338 0.08 2.93 -14.59
CA ALA A 338 0.61 4.27 -14.81
C ALA A 338 1.79 4.58 -13.85
N ILE A 339 1.70 4.18 -12.58
CA ILE A 339 2.78 4.29 -11.58
C ILE A 339 4.04 3.58 -12.06
N ASN A 340 3.92 2.37 -12.60
CA ASN A 340 5.07 1.61 -13.09
C ASN A 340 5.64 2.19 -14.41
N LYS A 341 4.79 2.77 -15.26
CA LYS A 341 5.20 3.46 -16.50
C LYS A 341 5.76 4.87 -16.27
N CYS A 342 5.59 5.45 -15.08
CA CYS A 342 6.12 6.77 -14.74
C CYS A 342 7.62 6.86 -15.05
N PRO A 343 8.10 7.89 -15.77
CA PRO A 343 9.48 7.93 -16.30
C PRO A 343 10.56 8.25 -15.24
N LEU A 344 10.20 8.35 -13.95
CA LEU A 344 11.15 8.55 -12.86
C LEU A 344 11.78 7.22 -12.42
N LEU A 345 13.01 7.27 -11.89
CA LEU A 345 13.67 6.09 -11.30
C LEU A 345 12.88 5.59 -10.08
N LYS A 346 12.67 4.28 -10.00
CA LYS A 346 11.93 3.62 -8.91
C LYS A 346 12.81 2.50 -8.35
N PRO A 347 13.52 2.71 -7.24
CA PRO A 347 14.50 1.74 -6.72
C PRO A 347 13.86 0.59 -5.91
N TRP A 348 12.55 0.40 -6.01
CA TRP A 348 11.76 -0.60 -5.29
C TRP A 348 10.79 -1.28 -6.24
N ALA A 349 10.33 -2.49 -5.90
CA ALA A 349 9.15 -3.06 -6.56
C ALA A 349 7.92 -2.20 -6.25
N LEU A 350 7.12 -1.85 -7.27
CA LEU A 350 5.84 -1.15 -7.10
C LEU A 350 4.70 -2.06 -7.53
N THR A 351 4.04 -2.69 -6.55
CA THR A 351 3.02 -3.73 -6.77
C THR A 351 1.78 -3.50 -5.91
N PHE A 352 0.86 -4.46 -5.86
CA PHE A 352 -0.43 -4.36 -5.17
C PHE A 352 -0.47 -5.15 -3.86
N SER A 353 -1.27 -4.65 -2.91
CA SER A 353 -1.86 -5.43 -1.81
C SER A 353 -3.35 -5.14 -1.75
N TYR A 354 -4.10 -5.86 -2.57
CA TYR A 354 -5.50 -5.53 -2.87
C TYR A 354 -6.46 -6.51 -2.20
N GLY A 355 -7.47 -5.94 -1.53
CA GLY A 355 -8.65 -6.67 -1.09
C GLY A 355 -9.75 -6.50 -2.12
N ARG A 356 -10.55 -5.43 -1.98
CA ARG A 356 -11.63 -5.06 -2.91
C ARG A 356 -11.27 -5.18 -4.38
N ALA A 357 -10.15 -4.62 -4.80
CA ALA A 357 -9.78 -4.55 -6.22
C ALA A 357 -9.48 -5.92 -6.87
N LEU A 358 -9.34 -6.98 -6.07
CA LEU A 358 -9.22 -8.38 -6.54
C LEU A 358 -10.49 -9.21 -6.29
N GLN A 359 -11.39 -8.72 -5.44
CA GLN A 359 -12.46 -9.53 -4.86
C GLN A 359 -13.87 -9.07 -5.24
N ALA A 360 -14.06 -7.82 -5.68
CA ALA A 360 -15.41 -7.25 -5.82
C ALA A 360 -16.25 -8.00 -6.85
N SER A 361 -15.70 -8.26 -8.04
CA SER A 361 -16.39 -9.02 -9.09
C SER A 361 -16.54 -10.49 -8.73
N ALA A 362 -15.53 -11.10 -8.09
CA ALA A 362 -15.60 -12.48 -7.62
C ALA A 362 -16.71 -12.68 -6.58
N LEU A 363 -16.81 -11.79 -5.59
CA LEU A 363 -17.85 -11.81 -4.57
C LEU A 363 -19.25 -11.66 -5.20
N LYS A 364 -19.40 -10.73 -6.14
CA LYS A 364 -20.66 -10.50 -6.86
C LYS A 364 -21.06 -11.70 -7.72
N ALA A 365 -20.10 -12.30 -8.43
CA ALA A 365 -20.33 -13.49 -9.25
C ALA A 365 -20.68 -14.72 -8.40
N TRP A 366 -20.08 -14.85 -7.21
CA TRP A 366 -20.40 -15.93 -6.29
C TRP A 366 -21.83 -15.80 -5.75
N GLY A 367 -22.21 -14.64 -5.24
CA GLY A 367 -23.57 -14.37 -4.75
C GLY A 367 -24.05 -15.31 -3.64
N GLY A 368 -23.13 -15.93 -2.88
CA GLY A 368 -23.46 -16.88 -1.80
C GLY A 368 -23.85 -18.28 -2.27
N LYS A 369 -23.76 -18.56 -3.57
CA LYS A 369 -24.27 -19.78 -4.21
C LYS A 369 -23.14 -20.72 -4.59
N LYS A 370 -23.18 -21.97 -4.13
CA LYS A 370 -22.09 -22.95 -4.34
C LYS A 370 -21.88 -23.28 -5.82
N GLU A 371 -22.96 -23.30 -6.60
CA GLU A 371 -22.96 -23.53 -8.05
C GLU A 371 -22.18 -22.47 -8.83
N ASN A 372 -22.00 -21.26 -8.27
CA ASN A 372 -21.29 -20.16 -8.92
C ASN A 372 -19.78 -20.15 -8.63
N LEU A 373 -19.25 -21.17 -7.97
CA LEU A 373 -17.83 -21.25 -7.55
C LEU A 373 -16.88 -20.94 -8.71
N LYS A 374 -17.06 -21.59 -9.87
CA LYS A 374 -16.17 -21.43 -11.02
C LYS A 374 -16.26 -20.05 -11.67
N ALA A 375 -17.47 -19.50 -11.79
CA ALA A 375 -17.66 -18.16 -12.33
C ALA A 375 -16.97 -17.10 -11.46
N ALA A 376 -17.09 -17.24 -10.14
CA ALA A 376 -16.43 -16.35 -9.19
C ALA A 376 -14.90 -16.49 -9.18
N GLN A 377 -14.38 -17.72 -9.25
CA GLN A 377 -12.94 -17.96 -9.40
C GLN A 377 -12.40 -17.31 -10.67
N GLU A 378 -13.13 -17.38 -11.78
CA GLU A 378 -12.71 -16.78 -13.04
C GLU A 378 -12.60 -15.24 -12.94
N GLU A 379 -13.53 -14.57 -12.25
CA GLU A 379 -13.45 -13.12 -12.05
C GLU A 379 -12.24 -12.73 -11.18
N TYR A 380 -11.94 -13.49 -10.13
CA TYR A 380 -10.72 -13.30 -9.35
C TYR A 380 -9.45 -13.50 -10.20
N VAL A 381 -9.41 -14.59 -10.99
CA VAL A 381 -8.28 -14.88 -11.88
C VAL A 381 -8.07 -13.76 -12.89
N LYS A 382 -9.14 -13.25 -13.52
CA LYS A 382 -9.07 -12.11 -14.44
C LYS A 382 -8.39 -10.90 -13.79
N ARG A 383 -8.80 -10.53 -12.55
CA ARG A 383 -8.20 -9.40 -11.84
C ARG A 383 -6.75 -9.67 -11.43
N ALA A 384 -6.42 -10.88 -11.00
CA ALA A 384 -5.04 -11.26 -10.67
C ALA A 384 -4.12 -11.25 -11.91
N LEU A 385 -4.66 -11.59 -13.09
CA LEU A 385 -3.94 -11.60 -14.36
C LEU A 385 -3.78 -10.21 -14.99
N VAL A 386 -4.41 -9.15 -14.47
CA VAL A 386 -4.15 -7.79 -14.96
C VAL A 386 -2.72 -7.40 -14.59
N ARG A 387 -1.80 -7.77 -15.49
CA ARG A 387 -0.35 -7.67 -15.30
C ARG A 387 0.09 -6.22 -15.27
N LEU A 388 1.01 -5.96 -14.33
CA LEU A 388 1.94 -4.84 -14.39
C LEU A 388 2.66 -4.85 -15.74
N GLY A 389 2.29 -3.97 -16.68
CA GLY A 389 3.05 -3.72 -17.91
C GLY A 389 2.62 -4.43 -19.19
N GLN A 390 1.51 -5.17 -19.23
CA GLN A 390 0.89 -5.56 -20.52
C GLN A 390 -0.38 -4.74 -20.77
N GLU A 391 -0.61 -4.38 -22.04
CA GLU A 391 -1.75 -3.58 -22.48
C GLU A 391 -3.06 -4.18 -21.95
N VAL A 392 -3.63 -3.52 -20.96
CA VAL A 392 -4.97 -3.76 -20.40
C VAL A 392 -6.03 -3.87 -21.51
N GLY A 393 -5.78 -3.30 -22.70
CA GLY A 393 -6.65 -3.36 -23.87
C GLY A 393 -6.86 -4.75 -24.50
N ARG A 394 -5.90 -5.70 -24.42
CA ARG A 394 -6.06 -7.02 -25.09
C ARG A 394 -6.83 -8.04 -24.26
N ALA A 395 -6.78 -7.97 -22.93
CA ALA A 395 -7.50 -8.90 -22.05
C ALA A 395 -9.02 -8.62 -21.98
N LEU A 396 -9.47 -7.46 -22.47
CA LEU A 396 -10.85 -6.97 -22.32
C LEU A 396 -11.65 -6.87 -23.63
N GLY A 397 -11.17 -7.44 -24.74
CA GLY A 397 -11.98 -7.54 -25.97
C GLY A 397 -12.35 -6.20 -26.60
N TRP A 398 -11.49 -5.19 -26.51
CA TRP A 398 -11.68 -3.92 -27.22
C TRP A 398 -11.21 -4.03 -28.67
N THR A 399 -12.15 -4.09 -29.62
CA THR A 399 -11.90 -3.91 -31.06
C THR A 399 -11.90 -2.41 -31.39
N GLY A 400 -10.80 -1.71 -31.11
CA GLY A 400 -10.72 -0.31 -31.51
C GLY A 400 -9.57 0.48 -30.95
N PHE A 401 -8.33 0.15 -31.31
CA PHE A 401 -7.28 1.15 -31.32
C PHE A 401 -6.30 0.84 -32.45
N ARG A 402 -6.23 1.73 -33.44
CA ARG A 402 -5.21 1.68 -34.50
C ARG A 402 -3.86 2.06 -33.90
N GLU A 403 -2.83 1.31 -34.28
CA GLU A 403 -1.43 1.48 -33.88
C GLU A 403 -0.97 2.93 -34.08
N GLY A 404 -0.59 3.57 -32.98
CA GLY A 404 0.25 4.77 -33.01
C GLY A 404 1.71 4.34 -33.08
N THR A 405 2.30 4.44 -34.27
CA THR A 405 3.73 4.27 -34.50
C THR A 405 4.54 5.25 -33.66
N PHE A 406 5.39 4.76 -32.76
CA PHE A 406 6.49 5.53 -32.16
C PHE A 406 7.82 4.98 -32.70
N PHE A 407 8.43 5.74 -33.62
CA PHE A 407 9.79 5.53 -34.09
C PHE A 407 10.76 6.13 -33.05
N SER A 408 11.65 5.30 -32.49
CA SER A 408 12.86 5.76 -31.81
C SER A 408 13.92 6.04 -32.87
N LEU A 409 14.35 7.31 -33.00
CA LEU A 409 15.44 7.73 -33.87
C LEU A 409 16.78 7.20 -33.33
N TRP A 410 17.41 6.31 -34.08
CA TRP A 410 18.87 6.16 -34.07
C TRP A 410 19.44 6.89 -35.30
N PHE A 411 20.34 7.84 -35.03
CA PHE A 411 21.16 8.53 -36.02
C PHE A 411 22.26 7.59 -36.51
N LEU A 412 22.27 7.28 -37.81
CA LEU A 412 23.47 7.10 -38.63
C LEU A 412 23.06 7.06 -40.11
N SER A 413 23.41 8.14 -40.83
CA SER A 413 23.50 8.21 -42.30
C SER A 413 24.74 7.41 -42.78
N PRO A 414 24.91 7.07 -44.09
CA PRO A 414 24.52 7.92 -45.23
C PRO A 414 24.12 7.21 -46.56
N LEU A 415 23.76 8.08 -47.53
CA LEU A 415 23.80 7.95 -49.00
C LEU A 415 22.50 7.62 -49.77
N ARG A 416 22.06 8.67 -50.48
CA ARG A 416 21.17 8.80 -51.66
C ARG A 416 21.53 7.79 -52.80
N PRO A 417 20.64 7.51 -53.79
CA PRO A 417 19.98 8.55 -54.59
C PRO A 417 18.52 8.33 -55.03
N THR A 418 18.00 9.48 -55.45
CA THR A 418 16.74 9.88 -56.07
C THR A 418 16.34 9.13 -57.36
N ALA A 419 15.04 8.90 -57.54
CA ALA A 419 14.38 8.91 -58.84
C ALA A 419 12.94 9.46 -58.72
N LEU A 420 12.56 10.28 -59.71
CA LEU A 420 11.39 11.16 -59.82
C LEU A 420 10.10 10.45 -60.31
N PRO A 421 8.93 11.13 -60.28
CA PRO A 421 7.59 10.56 -60.49
C PRO A 421 6.99 10.81 -61.88
N ALA A 422 5.90 10.11 -62.22
CA ALA A 422 4.95 10.44 -63.30
C ALA A 422 3.52 10.07 -62.81
N LYS A 423 2.54 11.00 -62.73
CA LYS A 423 1.60 11.48 -63.79
C LYS A 423 0.90 10.34 -64.51
N GLU A 424 -0.39 10.30 -64.85
CA GLU A 424 -1.61 11.13 -64.90
C GLU A 424 -2.71 10.04 -65.16
N SER A 425 -4.00 10.14 -64.81
CA SER A 425 -5.02 10.85 -65.59
C SER A 425 -6.43 10.45 -65.08
N THR A 426 -7.30 11.44 -64.88
CA THR A 426 -8.78 11.38 -64.83
C THR A 426 -9.34 11.24 -66.27
N PRO A 427 -10.66 11.41 -66.66
CA PRO A 427 -11.88 11.82 -65.93
C PRO A 427 -13.25 11.20 -66.38
N ARG A 428 -14.35 11.48 -65.64
CA ARG A 428 -15.69 11.98 -66.10
C ARG A 428 -16.73 11.83 -64.96
N ALA A 429 -17.22 12.92 -64.35
CA ALA A 429 -18.46 13.67 -64.66
C ALA A 429 -19.75 12.83 -64.44
N VAL A 430 -20.71 13.21 -63.58
CA VAL A 430 -21.73 14.27 -63.81
C VAL A 430 -22.31 14.81 -62.48
N ARG A 431 -22.78 16.08 -62.55
CA ARG A 431 -23.23 17.02 -61.52
C ARG A 431 -24.71 16.88 -61.04
N ARG A 432 -24.98 17.66 -59.98
CA ARG A 432 -26.21 18.42 -59.57
C ARG A 432 -27.00 17.74 -58.44
N GLY A 433 -27.48 18.40 -57.38
CA GLY A 433 -27.50 19.80 -56.95
C GLY A 433 -28.20 19.90 -55.57
N LEU A 434 -27.81 20.91 -54.77
CA LEU A 434 -28.38 21.37 -53.48
C LEU A 434 -29.74 22.11 -53.67
N PRO A 435 -30.36 22.76 -52.65
CA PRO A 435 -30.91 22.34 -51.33
C PRO A 435 -32.37 22.95 -51.19
N PRO A 436 -32.90 23.57 -50.09
CA PRO A 436 -32.80 23.43 -48.61
C PRO A 436 -34.20 23.42 -47.86
N ALA A 437 -34.16 23.49 -46.52
CA ALA A 437 -35.05 24.23 -45.59
C ALA A 437 -36.20 23.53 -44.79
N SER A 438 -36.24 23.91 -43.49
CA SER A 438 -37.23 23.77 -42.38
C SER A 438 -38.55 24.57 -42.64
N PRO A 439 -39.52 24.81 -41.71
CA PRO A 439 -39.79 24.37 -40.30
C PRO A 439 -41.30 24.07 -39.95
N SER A 440 -41.60 23.86 -38.65
CA SER A 440 -42.84 24.16 -37.87
C SER A 440 -44.20 23.51 -38.20
N SER A 441 -44.90 22.98 -37.18
CA SER A 441 -46.21 23.48 -36.68
C SER A 441 -46.92 22.54 -35.68
N SER A 442 -47.51 23.16 -34.67
CA SER A 442 -48.47 22.70 -33.65
C SER A 442 -49.87 22.32 -34.18
N LEU A 443 -50.63 21.45 -33.46
CA LEU A 443 -52.05 21.66 -33.04
C LEU A 443 -52.74 20.39 -32.43
N THR A 444 -53.18 20.55 -31.17
CA THR A 444 -54.47 20.14 -30.50
C THR A 444 -55.18 18.78 -30.72
N MET A 445 -55.25 17.98 -29.62
CA MET A 445 -56.42 17.44 -28.84
C MET A 445 -57.77 17.06 -29.53
N PRO A 446 -58.50 15.99 -29.09
CA PRO A 446 -59.35 16.09 -27.87
C PRO A 446 -59.69 14.82 -27.02
N THR A 447 -59.97 15.12 -25.74
CA THR A 447 -61.07 14.66 -24.83
C THR A 447 -61.06 13.38 -23.96
N LYS A 448 -61.11 13.66 -22.63
CA LYS A 448 -62.03 13.17 -21.56
C LYS A 448 -61.80 11.80 -20.88
N ARG A 449 -61.50 11.80 -19.56
CA ARG A 449 -62.47 11.68 -18.43
C ARG A 449 -61.80 11.65 -17.04
N GLY A 450 -62.41 12.38 -16.07
CA GLY A 450 -62.31 12.26 -14.59
C GLY A 450 -60.99 12.77 -13.97
N GLY A 451 -60.90 13.81 -13.11
CA GLY A 451 -61.78 14.27 -12.03
C GLY A 451 -61.56 13.37 -10.81
N ALA A 452 -61.05 13.78 -9.64
CA ALA A 452 -60.62 15.06 -9.09
C ALA A 452 -59.74 14.73 -7.85
N GLU A 453 -58.75 15.55 -7.47
CA GLU A 453 -58.38 15.67 -6.04
C GLU A 453 -57.57 16.94 -5.76
N ALA A 454 -57.97 17.60 -4.68
CA ALA A 454 -57.41 18.83 -4.14
C ALA A 454 -56.29 18.52 -3.14
N ALA A 455 -55.25 19.35 -3.13
CA ALA A 455 -54.38 19.58 -1.97
C ALA A 455 -54.90 20.85 -1.23
N PRO A 456 -54.48 21.18 0.01
CA PRO A 456 -53.42 20.56 0.83
C PRO A 456 -53.83 20.31 2.31
N SER A 457 -53.14 19.40 3.01
CA SER A 457 -53.02 19.52 4.48
C SER A 457 -51.71 18.96 4.99
N THR A 458 -51.05 19.78 5.80
CA THR A 458 -49.90 19.51 6.64
C THR A 458 -50.12 18.30 7.55
N ARG A 459 -49.20 17.33 7.56
CA ARG A 459 -49.11 16.31 8.61
C ARG A 459 -47.78 16.39 9.33
N GLN A 460 -47.89 16.59 10.65
CA GLN A 460 -46.84 16.49 11.64
C GLN A 460 -46.32 15.05 11.76
N ALA A 461 -45.03 14.91 12.07
CA ALA A 461 -44.37 13.65 12.35
C ALA A 461 -44.76 13.10 13.74
N PRO A 462 -44.90 11.78 13.93
CA PRO A 462 -45.13 11.17 15.24
C PRO A 462 -43.83 11.02 16.07
N PRO A 463 -43.89 11.13 17.41
CA PRO A 463 -42.73 10.94 18.29
C PRO A 463 -42.41 9.45 18.56
N PRO A 464 -41.18 9.14 19.04
CA PRO A 464 -40.73 7.76 19.27
C PRO A 464 -41.32 7.13 20.55
N PRO A 465 -41.37 5.78 20.65
CA PRO A 465 -41.95 5.11 21.80
C PRO A 465 -41.01 5.07 23.01
N THR A 466 -41.59 5.39 24.17
CA THR A 466 -41.01 5.30 25.52
C THR A 466 -41.16 3.87 26.09
N LEU A 467 -40.07 3.31 26.63
CA LEU A 467 -40.06 2.09 27.43
C LEU A 467 -40.37 2.42 28.91
N PRO A 468 -41.17 1.61 29.63
CA PRO A 468 -41.45 1.86 31.03
C PRO A 468 -40.37 1.27 31.95
N LEU A 469 -39.98 2.08 32.94
CA LEU A 469 -39.29 1.70 34.17
C LEU A 469 -40.20 0.82 35.04
N GLN A 470 -39.65 -0.23 35.65
CA GLN A 470 -40.33 -1.00 36.69
C GLN A 470 -39.45 -1.05 37.95
N GLU A 471 -40.04 -0.60 39.06
CA GLU A 471 -39.48 -0.52 40.41
C GLU A 471 -39.45 -1.87 41.16
N ARG A 472 -38.76 -1.85 42.31
CA ARG A 472 -38.28 -2.98 43.14
C ARG A 472 -39.33 -3.67 44.05
N GLY A 473 -39.14 -5.00 44.18
CA GLY A 473 -39.16 -5.80 45.45
C GLY A 473 -40.51 -6.37 45.96
N PRO A 474 -40.55 -7.21 47.03
CA PRO A 474 -39.62 -8.27 47.52
C PRO A 474 -40.34 -9.61 47.87
N ARG A 475 -39.58 -10.62 48.40
CA ARG A 475 -39.93 -11.96 49.03
C ARG A 475 -39.40 -13.14 48.21
N GLY A 476 -38.80 -14.23 48.72
CA GLY A 476 -38.43 -14.78 50.04
C GLY A 476 -37.74 -16.14 49.75
N LEU A 477 -36.58 -16.44 50.35
CA LEU A 477 -36.36 -17.37 51.48
C LEU A 477 -36.32 -18.89 51.13
N GLN A 478 -35.09 -19.44 51.09
CA GLN A 478 -34.65 -20.80 51.51
C GLN A 478 -33.13 -20.90 51.19
N ALA A 479 -32.19 -20.73 52.13
CA ALA A 479 -31.75 -21.60 53.21
C ALA A 479 -31.08 -22.92 52.75
N ALA A 480 -29.73 -22.99 52.80
CA ALA A 480 -28.98 -23.97 53.62
C ALA A 480 -27.44 -23.98 53.34
N LEU A 481 -26.71 -23.69 54.42
CA LEU A 481 -25.49 -24.36 54.92
C LEU A 481 -24.10 -24.08 54.32
N SER A 482 -23.44 -23.19 55.05
CA SER A 482 -22.02 -22.94 55.29
C SER A 482 -21.25 -24.13 55.88
N GLN A 483 -19.93 -24.18 55.63
CA GLN A 483 -18.95 -24.59 56.64
C GLN A 483 -17.81 -23.57 56.70
N HIS A 484 -17.52 -23.15 57.94
CA HIS A 484 -16.50 -22.19 58.36
C HIS A 484 -15.16 -22.88 58.62
N PHE A 485 -14.07 -22.14 58.39
CA PHE A 485 -12.89 -22.16 59.27
C PHE A 485 -12.37 -20.73 59.44
N CYS A 486 -11.92 -20.42 60.66
CA CYS A 486 -11.67 -19.08 61.18
C CYS A 486 -10.22 -18.92 61.67
N LEU A 487 -9.72 -17.67 61.52
CA LEU A 487 -8.65 -16.96 62.26
C LEU A 487 -7.16 -17.18 61.87
N PRO A 488 -6.24 -16.22 62.16
CA PRO A 488 -6.41 -14.79 62.55
C PRO A 488 -5.54 -13.77 61.74
N ARG A 489 -5.81 -12.48 61.98
CA ARG A 489 -5.00 -11.30 61.60
C ARG A 489 -3.78 -11.16 62.51
N ASP A 490 -2.63 -10.76 61.95
CA ASP A 490 -1.77 -9.71 62.53
C ASP A 490 -0.74 -9.14 61.53
N THR A 491 -0.60 -7.82 61.61
CA THR A 491 0.48 -6.85 61.30
C THR A 491 1.67 -7.16 60.36
N GLY A 492 2.10 -6.16 59.58
CA GLY A 492 3.53 -5.98 59.23
C GLY A 492 3.89 -5.55 57.79
N ALA A 493 3.85 -4.24 57.54
CA ALA A 493 4.47 -3.44 56.47
C ALA A 493 5.54 -4.06 55.54
N TRP A 494 5.48 -3.78 54.22
CA TRP A 494 6.65 -3.49 53.38
C TRP A 494 6.36 -2.47 52.24
N CYS A 495 7.06 -1.34 52.36
CA CYS A 495 7.45 -0.25 51.46
C CYS A 495 7.00 -0.20 49.99
N CYS A 496 6.39 0.94 49.66
CA CYS A 496 6.53 1.62 48.36
C CYS A 496 7.94 2.23 48.24
N LEU A 497 8.67 1.94 47.16
CA LEU A 497 9.85 2.71 46.75
C LEU A 497 9.47 3.65 45.60
N TYR A 498 9.31 4.94 45.92
CA TYR A 498 9.49 6.04 44.99
C TYR A 498 10.83 6.71 45.33
N THR A 499 11.78 6.69 44.40
CA THR A 499 13.04 7.43 44.52
C THR A 499 12.87 8.81 43.90
N LEU A 500 12.67 9.83 44.75
CA LEU A 500 12.92 11.23 44.46
C LEU A 500 14.10 11.67 45.32
N THR A 501 15.19 12.06 44.69
CA THR A 501 16.38 12.64 45.33
C THR A 501 16.15 14.13 45.62
N PRO A 502 16.50 14.63 46.82
CA PRO A 502 16.44 16.05 47.13
C PRO A 502 17.76 16.75 46.80
N SER A 503 17.65 17.93 46.18
CA SER A 503 18.68 18.95 46.06
C SER A 503 18.92 19.68 47.39
N PRO A 504 20.16 20.10 47.71
CA PRO A 504 20.40 21.16 48.68
C PRO A 504 20.66 22.50 47.98
N SER A 505 20.02 23.52 48.54
CA SER A 505 20.11 24.94 48.23
C SER A 505 21.51 25.53 48.47
N ARG A 506 21.99 26.34 47.53
CA ARG A 506 22.90 27.46 47.81
C ARG A 506 22.40 28.70 47.08
N ALA A 507 22.15 29.73 47.88
CA ALA A 507 21.79 31.07 47.49
C ALA A 507 22.92 31.73 46.69
N TYR A 508 22.55 32.54 45.69
CA TYR A 508 23.17 33.84 45.39
C TYR A 508 22.18 34.63 44.51
N CYS A 509 21.58 35.66 45.09
CA CYS A 509 21.09 36.83 44.35
C CYS A 509 22.19 37.89 44.40
N GLN A 510 22.56 38.42 43.24
CA GLN A 510 22.79 39.85 43.02
C GLN A 510 22.09 40.23 41.72
#